data_AF-A0A955E2K2-F1
#
_entry.id   AF-A0A955E2K2-F1
#
_cell.length_a   1.000
_cell.length_b   1.000
_cell.length_c   1.000
_cell.angle_alpha   90.00
_cell.angle_beta   90.00
_cell.angle_gamma   90.00
#
_symmetry.space_group_name_H-M   'P 1'
#
loop_
_entity.id
_entity.type
_entity.pdbx_description
1 polymer ?
#
loop_
_entity_poly.entity_id
_entity_poly.type
_entity_poly.pdbx_seq_one_letter_code
_entity_poly.pdbx_strand_id
1 'polypeptide(L)'
;MSSAKHKMLIETTQRRDEANLLLRTLLDAKKISERNLAAIRQPDLVKKVTGKSSMDNAIESTRKLIDSFNRVLDDLRRNLSEEDLAMLGPIESSLVSSGAR
;
A
#
# COMPACT_ATOMS: atom_id res chain seq x y z
N MET A 1 -16.20 -5.81 16.56
CA MET A 1 -15.82 -5.11 15.30
C MET A 1 -16.07 -3.61 15.43
N SER A 2 -15.04 -2.80 15.72
CA SER A 2 -15.18 -1.34 15.71
C SER A 2 -15.32 -0.82 14.28
N SER A 3 -16.45 -0.17 13.98
CA SER A 3 -16.77 0.45 12.67
C SER A 3 -15.62 1.33 12.14
N ALA A 4 -14.87 1.99 13.03
CA ALA A 4 -13.73 2.83 12.69
C ALA A 4 -12.53 2.07 12.09
N LYS A 5 -12.20 0.88 12.62
CA LYS A 5 -11.07 0.08 12.12
C LYS A 5 -11.36 -0.50 10.73
N HIS A 6 -12.59 -0.98 10.52
CA HIS A 6 -13.02 -1.48 9.22
C HIS A 6 -12.99 -0.38 8.15
N LYS A 7 -13.46 0.82 8.50
CA LYS A 7 -13.37 2.01 7.64
C LYS A 7 -11.91 2.35 7.28
N MET A 8 -11.02 2.36 8.27
CA MET A 8 -9.60 2.63 8.05
C MET A 8 -8.93 1.59 7.14
N LEU A 9 -9.30 0.31 7.26
CA LEU A 9 -8.80 -0.76 6.37
C LEU A 9 -9.24 -0.53 4.92
N ILE A 10 -10.52 -0.20 4.71
CA ILE A 10 -11.07 0.08 3.37
C ILE A 10 -10.37 1.30 2.77
N GLU A 11 -10.30 2.40 3.51
CA GLU A 11 -9.67 3.64 3.04
C GLU A 11 -8.19 3.41 2.69
N THR A 12 -7.44 2.72 3.55
CA THR A 12 -6.02 2.43 3.29
C THR A 12 -5.84 1.54 2.07
N THR A 13 -6.75 0.57 1.86
CA THR A 13 -6.76 -0.30 0.67
C THR A 13 -7.01 0.51 -0.61
N GLN A 14 -8.02 1.39 -0.59
CA GLN A 14 -8.33 2.26 -1.72
C GLN A 14 -7.15 3.17 -2.08
N ARG A 15 -6.54 3.81 -1.07
CA ARG A 15 -5.36 4.68 -1.28
C ARG A 15 -4.16 3.93 -1.84
N ARG A 16 -3.93 2.69 -1.40
CA ARG A 16 -2.91 1.82 -1.99
C ARG A 16 -3.20 1.52 -3.46
N ASP A 17 -4.45 1.26 -3.81
CA ASP A 17 -4.85 0.94 -5.18
C ASP A 17 -4.71 2.16 -6.10
N GLU A 18 -5.07 3.35 -5.62
CA GLU A 18 -4.79 4.63 -6.29
C GLU A 18 -3.29 4.83 -6.53
N ALA A 19 -2.46 4.56 -5.53
CA ALA A 19 -1.01 4.68 -5.64
C ALA A 19 -0.42 3.66 -6.65
N ASN A 20 -0.96 2.44 -6.70
CA ASN A 20 -0.59 1.44 -7.70
C ASN A 20 -0.98 1.87 -9.12
N LEU A 21 -2.16 2.46 -9.29
CA LEU A 21 -2.59 3.01 -10.57
C LEU A 21 -1.65 4.15 -11.01
N LEU A 22 -1.34 5.08 -10.11
CA LEU A 22 -0.39 6.17 -10.38
C LEU A 22 0.99 5.63 -10.78
N LEU A 23 1.50 4.61 -10.10
CA LEU A 23 2.77 3.99 -10.43
C LEU A 23 2.78 3.43 -11.86
N ARG A 24 1.70 2.74 -12.27
CA ARG A 24 1.57 2.21 -13.64
C ARG A 24 1.57 3.33 -14.67
N THR A 25 0.78 4.38 -14.44
CA THR A 25 0.72 5.55 -15.33
C THR A 25 2.09 6.24 -15.45
N LEU A 26 2.83 6.37 -14.34
CA LEU A 26 4.17 6.96 -14.35
C LEU A 26 5.18 6.11 -15.15
N LEU A 27 5.11 4.78 -15.04
CA LEU A 27 5.96 3.87 -15.82
C LEU A 27 5.66 3.95 -17.32
N ASP A 28 4.38 4.01 -17.70
CA ASP A 28 3.97 4.15 -19.10
C ASP A 28 4.37 5.52 -19.66
N ALA A 29 4.12 6.59 -18.91
CA ALA A 29 4.52 7.94 -19.27
C ALA A 29 6.04 8.05 -19.43
N LYS A 30 6.83 7.40 -18.54
CA LYS A 30 8.29 7.33 -18.66
C LYS A 30 8.70 6.69 -19.99
N LYS A 31 8.12 5.53 -20.32
CA LYS A 31 8.43 4.81 -21.56
C LYS A 31 8.12 5.66 -22.81
N ILE A 32 6.99 6.37 -22.80
CA ILE A 32 6.61 7.27 -23.89
C ILE A 32 7.58 8.45 -23.98
N SER A 33 7.92 9.07 -22.85
CA SER A 33 8.84 10.20 -22.78
C SER A 33 10.25 9.83 -23.28
N GLU A 34 10.80 8.71 -22.81
CA GLU A 34 12.11 8.22 -23.25
C GLU A 34 12.13 7.89 -24.75
N ARG A 35 11.05 7.31 -25.28
CA ARG A 35 10.91 7.07 -26.73
C ARG A 35 10.89 8.39 -27.52
N ASN A 36 10.15 9.39 -27.05
CA ASN A 36 10.05 10.69 -27.72
C ASN A 36 11.38 11.44 -27.68
N LEU A 37 12.06 11.48 -26.52
CA LEU A 37 13.38 12.10 -26.36
C LEU A 37 14.44 11.44 -27.25
N ALA A 38 14.41 10.11 -27.36
CA ALA A 38 15.28 9.38 -28.28
C ALA A 38 15.02 9.75 -29.75
N ALA A 39 13.74 9.90 -30.14
CA ALA A 39 13.36 10.28 -31.49
C ALA A 39 13.84 11.69 -31.88
N ILE A 40 13.83 12.64 -30.94
CA ILE A 40 14.28 14.03 -31.16
C ILE A 40 15.76 14.25 -30.82
N ARG A 41 16.51 13.19 -30.47
CA ARG A 41 17.92 13.23 -30.03
C ARG A 41 18.21 14.24 -28.91
N GLN A 42 17.21 14.52 -28.08
CA GLN A 42 17.34 15.51 -27.01
C GLN A 42 17.59 14.79 -25.69
N PRO A 43 18.74 15.01 -25.04
CA PRO A 43 18.99 14.43 -23.73
C PRO A 43 18.10 15.09 -22.68
N ASP A 44 17.60 14.30 -21.73
CA ASP A 44 16.95 14.82 -20.54
C ASP A 44 17.99 15.58 -19.69
N LEU A 45 17.85 16.91 -19.64
CA LEU A 45 18.77 17.80 -18.93
C LEU A 45 18.81 17.52 -17.44
N VAL A 46 17.70 17.08 -16.83
CA VAL A 46 17.64 16.73 -15.42
C VAL A 46 18.43 15.45 -15.20
N LYS A 47 18.16 14.40 -15.99
CA LYS A 47 18.89 13.13 -15.92
C LYS A 47 20.39 13.29 -16.20
N LYS A 48 20.78 14.22 -17.08
CA LYS A 48 22.19 14.50 -17.39
C LYS A 48 22.96 15.06 -16.18
N VAL A 49 22.31 15.83 -15.32
CA VAL A 49 22.95 16.48 -14.16
C VAL A 49 22.83 15.64 -12.89
N THR A 50 21.68 14.98 -12.67
CA THR A 50 21.39 14.26 -11.42
C THR A 50 21.50 12.74 -11.55
N GLY A 51 21.64 12.21 -12.76
CA GLY A 51 21.59 10.77 -13.05
C GLY A 51 20.17 10.16 -13.03
N LYS A 52 19.15 10.92 -12.62
CA LYS A 52 17.75 10.48 -12.52
C LYS A 52 16.81 11.50 -13.16
N SER A 53 15.83 11.06 -13.95
CA SER A 53 14.78 11.96 -14.42
C SER A 53 13.83 12.35 -13.28
N SER A 54 13.09 13.44 -13.43
CA SER A 54 11.98 13.78 -12.50
C SER A 54 10.96 12.63 -12.42
N MET A 55 10.74 11.90 -13.52
CA MET A 55 9.91 10.70 -13.57
C MET A 55 10.44 9.59 -12.67
N ASP A 56 11.76 9.35 -12.68
CA ASP A 56 12.40 8.33 -11.83
C ASP A 56 12.20 8.65 -10.34
N ASN A 57 12.34 9.92 -9.96
CA ASN A 57 12.10 10.37 -8.58
C ASN A 57 10.63 10.19 -8.17
N ALA A 58 9.68 10.50 -9.08
CA ALA A 58 8.26 10.28 -8.84
C ALA A 58 7.95 8.78 -8.65
N ILE A 59 8.47 7.92 -9.53
CA ILE A 59 8.31 6.45 -9.45
C ILE A 59 8.86 5.92 -8.12
N GLU A 60 10.07 6.34 -7.73
CA GLU A 60 10.69 5.92 -6.47
C GLU A 60 9.84 6.34 -5.27
N SER A 61 9.32 7.57 -5.28
CA SER A 61 8.47 8.11 -4.22
C SER A 61 7.13 7.36 -4.13
N THR A 62 6.49 7.07 -5.25
CA THR A 62 5.24 6.29 -5.28
C THR A 62 5.46 4.85 -4.79
N ARG A 63 6.60 4.22 -5.09
CA ARG A 63 6.94 2.90 -4.54
C ARG A 63 7.06 2.92 -3.02
N LYS A 64 7.78 3.90 -2.45
CA LYS A 64 7.88 4.07 -0.99
C LYS A 64 6.52 4.31 -0.34
N LEU A 65 5.65 5.05 -1.01
CA LEU A 65 4.28 5.27 -0.55
C LEU A 65 3.47 3.96 -0.51
N ILE A 66 3.54 3.14 -1.56
CA ILE A 66 2.89 1.82 -1.61
C ILE A 66 3.40 0.92 -0.48
N ASP A 67 4.71 0.88 -0.26
CA ASP A 67 5.31 0.10 0.82
C ASP A 67 4.80 0.54 2.20
N SER A 68 4.61 1.85 2.38
CA SER A 68 4.06 2.42 3.61
C SER A 68 2.61 1.98 3.83
N PHE A 69 1.77 2.01 2.79
CA PHE A 69 0.40 1.51 2.87
C PHE A 69 0.35 0.00 3.14
N ASN A 70 1.23 -0.79 2.54
CA ASN A 70 1.28 -2.23 2.79
C ASN A 70 1.60 -2.54 4.26
N ARG A 71 2.56 -1.83 4.87
CA ARG A 71 2.88 -1.97 6.30
C ARG A 71 1.67 -1.65 7.18
N VAL A 72 0.99 -0.53 6.92
CA VAL A 72 -0.21 -0.15 7.68
C VAL A 72 -1.32 -1.19 7.54
N LEU A 73 -1.54 -1.73 6.34
CA LEU A 73 -2.53 -2.78 6.11
C LEU A 73 -2.20 -4.06 6.86
N ASP A 74 -0.94 -4.45 6.90
CA ASP A 74 -0.50 -5.65 7.63
C ASP A 74 -0.65 -5.47 9.15
N ASP A 75 -0.32 -4.30 9.69
CA ASP A 75 -0.53 -3.98 11.09
C ASP A 75 -2.02 -3.98 11.45
N LEU A 76 -2.87 -3.38 10.62
CA LEU A 76 -4.32 -3.39 10.81
C LEU A 76 -4.89 -4.81 10.81
N ARG A 77 -4.41 -5.68 9.90
CA ARG A 77 -4.85 -7.08 9.80
C ARG A 77 -4.42 -7.93 11.00
N ARG A 78 -3.20 -7.75 11.50
CA ARG A 78 -2.71 -8.46 12.69
C ARG A 78 -3.50 -8.08 13.93
N ASN A 79 -3.72 -6.79 14.13
CA ASN A 79 -4.52 -6.28 15.25
C ASN A 79 -5.99 -6.75 15.20
N LEU A 80 -6.56 -6.93 14.00
CA LEU A 80 -7.87 -7.54 13.81
C LEU A 80 -7.87 -9.01 14.26
N SER A 81 -6.88 -9.79 13.84
CA SER A 81 -6.77 -11.20 14.20
C SER A 81 -6.60 -11.44 15.71
N GLU A 82 -5.84 -10.59 16.39
CA GLU A 82 -5.67 -10.68 17.85
C GLU A 82 -6.96 -10.32 18.61
N GLU A 83 -7.70 -9.30 18.16
CA GLU A 83 -9.00 -8.93 18.75
C GLU A 83 -10.04 -10.05 18.56
N ASP A 84 -10.05 -10.67 17.38
CA ASP A 84 -10.94 -11.81 17.09
C ASP A 84 -10.61 -13.04 17.95
N LEU A 85 -9.33 -13.35 18.15
CA LEU A 85 -8.88 -14.39 19.09
C LEU A 85 -9.25 -14.05 20.54
N ALA A 86 -9.07 -12.81 20.96
CA ALA A 86 -9.43 -12.35 22.31
C ALA A 86 -10.95 -12.40 22.58
N MET A 87 -11.79 -12.29 21.54
CA MET A 87 -13.24 -12.44 21.66
C MET A 87 -13.69 -13.91 21.79
N LEU A 88 -12.89 -14.87 21.32
CA LEU A 88 -13.18 -16.31 21.42
C LEU A 88 -12.77 -16.89 22.79
N GLY A 89 -11.70 -16.39 23.41
CA GLY A 89 -11.21 -16.88 24.72
C GLY A 89 -12.22 -16.87 25.88
N PRO A 90 -13.10 -15.86 26.03
CA PRO A 90 -14.13 -15.84 27.07
C PRO A 90 -15.24 -16.87 26.86
N ILE A 91 -15.51 -17.26 25.60
CA ILE A 91 -16.64 -18.12 25.25
C ILE A 91 -16.35 -19.58 25.64
N GLU A 92 -15.11 -20.05 25.44
CA GLU A 92 -14.71 -21.42 25.79
C GLU A 92 -14.73 -21.69 27.31
N SER A 93 -14.42 -20.68 28.14
CA SER A 93 -14.47 -20.81 29.61
C SER A 93 -15.91 -21.01 30.14
N SER A 94 -16.92 -20.46 29.47
CA SER A 94 -18.32 -20.62 29.91
C SER A 94 -18.93 -21.97 29.50
N LEU A 95 -18.45 -22.58 28.40
CA LEU A 95 -18.93 -23.88 27.94
C LEU A 95 -18.34 -25.04 28.76
N VAL A 96 -17.11 -24.90 29.26
CA VAL A 96 -16.46 -25.93 30.09
C VAL A 96 -17.03 -25.96 31.53
N SER A 97 -17.54 -24.84 32.04
CA SER A 97 -18.10 -24.76 33.40
C SER A 97 -19.56 -25.24 33.53
N SER A 98 -20.30 -25.36 32.42
CA SER A 98 -21.71 -25.81 32.41
C SER A 98 -21.88 -27.33 32.21
N GLY A 99 -20.81 -28.05 31.85
CA GLY A 99 -20.81 -29.51 31.61
C GLY A 99 -20.48 -30.39 32.82
N ALA A 100 -20.28 -29.80 34.00
CA ALA A 100 -19.97 -30.52 35.23
C ALA A 100 -21.16 -30.49 36.22
N ARG A 101 -22.30 -31.05 35.81
CA ARG A 101 -23.37 -31.51 36.72
C ARG A 101 -24.06 -32.75 36.17
#